data_AF-A0A2L2WQB6-F1
#
_entry.id   AF-A0A2L2WQB6-F1
#
_cell.length_a   1.000
_cell.length_b   1.000
_cell.length_c   1.000
_cell.angle_alpha   90.00
_cell.angle_beta   90.00
_cell.angle_gamma   90.00
#
_symmetry.space_group_name_H-M   'P 1'
#
loop_
_entity.id
_entity.type
_entity.pdbx_description
1 polymer ?
#
loop_
_entity_poly.entity_id
_entity_poly.type
_entity_poly.pdbx_seq_one_letter_code
_entity_poly.pdbx_strand_id
1 'polypeptide(L)' 'MASEAWFTSEGRWVRTETDFYGTLPQPVTDYIAAHYSGYAIDDCDLVEMLDLDYFDIELDKRGGYEAHLKITSEGVLL' A
#
# COMPACT_ATOMS: atom_id res chain seq x y z
N MET A 1 13.65 -6.61 3.13
CA MET A 1 12.27 -6.32 3.49
C MET A 1 12.30 -6.08 4.98
N ALA A 2 12.26 -4.80 5.34
CA ALA A 2 11.98 -4.39 6.70
C ALA A 2 10.50 -4.67 7.00
N SER A 3 10.20 -4.83 8.28
CA SER A 3 8.84 -4.95 8.76
C SER A 3 8.73 -4.26 10.10
N GLU A 4 7.62 -3.59 10.31
CA GLU A 4 7.25 -2.96 11.57
C GLU A 4 5.91 -3.52 12.03
N ALA A 5 5.78 -3.77 13.33
CA ALA A 5 4.56 -4.33 13.91
C ALA A 5 4.12 -3.49 15.10
N TRP A 6 2.81 -3.21 15.17
CA TRP A 6 2.22 -2.41 16.22
C TRP A 6 1.37 -3.28 17.13
N PHE A 7 1.51 -3.04 18.44
CA PHE A 7 0.76 -3.72 19.48
C PHE A 7 0.12 -2.70 20.41
N THR A 8 -1.04 -3.03 20.99
CA THR A 8 -1.63 -2.24 22.08
C THR A 8 -0.77 -2.32 23.34
N SER A 9 -1.06 -1.47 24.33
CA SER A 9 -0.40 -1.52 25.66
C SER A 9 -0.55 -2.85 26.38
N GLU A 10 -1.59 -3.64 26.04
CA GLU A 10 -1.87 -4.97 26.59
C GLU A 10 -1.19 -6.09 25.77
N GLY A 11 -0.39 -5.74 24.76
CA GLY A 11 0.33 -6.69 23.92
C GLY A 11 -0.54 -7.35 22.84
N ARG A 12 -1.69 -6.76 22.48
CA ARG A 12 -2.52 -7.27 21.38
C ARG A 12 -2.00 -6.73 20.05
N TRP A 13 -1.81 -7.59 19.06
CA TRP A 13 -1.40 -7.16 17.72
C TRP A 13 -2.46 -6.29 17.07
N VAL A 14 -2.01 -5.23 16.37
CA VAL A 14 -2.86 -4.27 15.65
C VAL A 14 -2.66 -4.40 14.15
N ARG A 15 -1.41 -4.34 13.70
CA ARG A 15 -1.03 -4.46 12.29
C ARG A 15 0.45 -4.79 12.13
N THR A 16 0.83 -5.29 10.97
CA THR A 16 2.20 -5.37 10.49
C THR A 16 2.29 -4.64 9.15
N GLU A 17 3.36 -3.88 8.93
CA GLU A 17 3.69 -3.20 7.69
C GLU A 17 5.02 -3.77 7.21
N THR A 18 5.10 -4.15 5.94
CA THR A 18 6.28 -4.82 5.37
C THR A 18 6.55 -4.27 3.98
N ASP A 19 7.80 -3.88 3.71
CA ASP A 19 8.23 -3.44 2.39
C ASP A 19 7.84 -4.49 1.34
N PHE A 20 7.08 -4.08 0.32
CA PHE A 20 6.57 -4.95 -0.73
C PHE A 20 7.27 -4.68 -2.06
N TYR A 21 8.13 -5.62 -2.45
CA TYR A 21 8.82 -5.60 -3.76
C TYR A 21 8.27 -6.63 -4.75
N GLY A 22 7.07 -7.17 -4.48
CA GLY A 22 6.42 -8.18 -5.30
C GLY A 22 5.68 -7.61 -6.50
N THR A 23 5.04 -8.49 -7.28
CA THR A 23 4.08 -8.06 -8.31
C THR A 23 2.76 -7.71 -7.63
N LEU A 24 2.32 -6.46 -7.78
CA LEU A 24 1.00 -6.03 -7.32
C LEU A 24 -0.12 -6.80 -8.05
N PRO A 25 -1.24 -7.10 -7.38
CA PRO A 25 -2.41 -7.68 -8.02
C PRO A 25 -2.91 -6.83 -9.20
N GLN A 26 -3.42 -7.50 -10.24
CA GLN A 26 -3.93 -6.81 -11.44
C GLN A 26 -4.98 -5.72 -11.14
N PRO A 27 -5.95 -5.93 -10.22
CA PRO A 27 -6.91 -4.88 -9.88
C PRO A 27 -6.27 -3.59 -9.34
N VAL A 28 -5.15 -3.71 -8.60
CA VAL A 28 -4.41 -2.57 -8.06
C VAL A 28 -3.71 -1.80 -9.18
N THR A 29 -3.03 -2.51 -10.08
CA THR A 29 -2.32 -1.87 -11.20
C THR A 29 -3.29 -1.26 -12.21
N ASP A 30 -4.46 -1.87 -12.43
CA ASP A 30 -5.54 -1.30 -13.25
C ASP A 30 -6.09 0.00 -12.63
N TYR A 31 -6.29 0.04 -11.31
CA TYR A 31 -6.73 1.25 -10.60
C TYR A 31 -5.70 2.38 -10.74
N ILE A 32 -4.41 2.10 -10.51
CA ILE A 32 -3.34 3.07 -10.67
C ILE A 32 -3.31 3.62 -12.11
N ALA A 33 -3.39 2.73 -13.11
CA ALA A 33 -3.38 3.14 -14.52
C ALA A 33 -4.58 4.03 -14.89
N ALA A 34 -5.76 3.76 -14.34
CA ALA A 34 -6.98 4.52 -14.60
C ALA A 34 -7.01 5.90 -13.92
N HIS A 35 -6.41 6.03 -12.73
CA HIS A 35 -6.58 7.22 -11.87
C HIS A 35 -5.31 8.08 -11.73
N TYR A 36 -4.13 7.49 -11.90
CA TYR A 36 -2.84 8.12 -11.66
C TYR A 36 -1.96 8.11 -12.92
N SER A 37 -2.54 8.51 -14.06
CA SER A 37 -1.82 8.58 -15.33
C SER A 37 -0.56 9.45 -15.24
N GLY A 38 0.59 8.83 -15.52
CA GLY A 38 1.90 9.47 -15.50
C GLY A 38 2.54 9.57 -14.11
N TYR A 39 1.96 8.94 -13.09
CA TYR A 39 2.65 8.62 -11.85
C TYR A 39 3.37 7.28 -11.97
N ALA A 40 4.47 7.10 -11.22
CA ALA A 40 5.14 5.83 -10.99
C ALA A 40 5.00 5.44 -9.51
N ILE A 41 5.22 4.16 -9.20
CA ILE A 41 5.30 3.70 -7.82
C ILE A 41 6.69 4.01 -7.32
N ASP A 42 6.79 4.77 -6.22
CA ASP A 42 8.04 5.09 -5.55
C ASP A 42 8.31 4.10 -4.42
N ASP A 43 7.30 3.86 -3.57
CA ASP A 43 7.36 2.85 -2.51
C ASP A 43 6.02 2.10 -2.36
N CYS A 44 6.09 0.92 -1.77
CA CYS A 44 4.91 0.09 -1.50
C CYS A 44 5.12 -0.77 -0.27
N ASP A 45 4.14 -0.74 0.64
CA ASP A 45 4.06 -1.63 1.79
C ASP A 45 2.83 -2.53 1.71
N LEU A 46 2.97 -3.77 2.16
CA LEU A 46 1.83 -4.60 2.53
C LEU A 46 1.50 -4.33 4.00
N VAL A 47 0.29 -3.84 4.26
CA VAL A 47 -0.23 -3.65 5.61
C VAL A 47 -1.22 -4.76 5.92
N GLU A 48 -0.85 -5.63 6.85
CA GLU A 48 -1.69 -6.70 7.36
C GLU A 48 -2.41 -6.23 8.63
N MET A 49 -3.73 -6.42 8.70
CA MET A 49 -4.54 -6.15 9.89
C MET A 49 -5.47 -7.33 10.20
N LEU A 50 -6.22 -7.27 11.29
CA LEU A 50 -7.07 -8.39 11.71
C LEU A 50 -8.16 -8.76 10.68
N ASP A 51 -8.80 -7.75 10.11
CA ASP A 51 -9.98 -7.92 9.25
C ASP A 51 -9.73 -7.52 7.79
N LEU A 52 -8.57 -6.94 7.49
CA LEU A 52 -8.27 -6.40 6.18
C LEU A 52 -6.77 -6.22 5.95
N ASP A 53 -6.30 -6.70 4.81
CA ASP A 53 -4.97 -6.39 4.30
C ASP A 53 -5.09 -5.39 3.13
N TYR A 54 -4.13 -4.49 3.02
CA TYR A 54 -4.08 -3.51 1.93
C TYR A 54 -2.65 -3.14 1.57
N PHE A 55 -2.47 -2.58 0.38
CA PHE A 55 -1.22 -1.96 -0.03
C PHE A 55 -1.26 -0.47 0.28
N ASP A 56 -0.26 0.03 0.99
CA ASP A 56 0.03 1.47 1.08
C ASP A 56 1.07 1.79 0.01
N ILE A 57 0.70 2.60 -0.97
CA ILE A 57 1.49 2.85 -2.17
C ILE A 57 1.78 4.33 -2.27
N GLU A 58 3.06 4.68 -2.25
CA GLU A 58 3.52 6.02 -2.60
C GLU A 58 3.69 6.10 -4.12
N LEU A 59 3.06 7.11 -4.72
CA LEU A 59 3.09 7.38 -6.14
C LEU A 59 3.75 8.74 -6.37
N ASP A 60 4.78 8.78 -7.20
CA ASP A 60 5.45 10.01 -7.58
C ASP A 60 5.17 10.39 -9.03
N LYS A 61 5.27 11.68 -9.32
CA LYS A 61 5.23 12.20 -10.69
C LYS A 61 6.20 13.35 -10.83
N ARG A 62 6.80 13.42 -12.03
CA ARG A 62 7.72 14.49 -12.41
C ARG A 62 7.18 15.86 -12.01
N GLY A 63 8.03 16.64 -11.34
CA GLY A 63 7.69 17.96 -10.82
C GLY A 63 7.45 17.98 -9.31
N GLY A 64 7.66 16.86 -8.61
CA GLY A 64 7.52 16.75 -7.17
C GLY A 64 6.07 16.60 -6.73
N TYR A 65 5.24 15.95 -7.56
CA TYR A 65 3.87 15.61 -7.18
C TYR A 65 3.86 14.21 -6.58
N GLU A 66 3.32 14.09 -5.38
CA GLU A 66 3.24 12.83 -4.64
C GLU A 66 1.76 12.52 -4.32
N ALA A 67 1.42 11.24 -4.28
CA ALA A 67 0.13 10.75 -3.83
C ALA A 67 0.31 9.46 -3.04
N HIS A 68 -0.48 9.31 -1.97
CA HIS A 68 -0.58 8.05 -1.22
C HIS A 68 -1.88 7.33 -1.57
N LEU A 69 -1.78 6.04 -1.84
CA LEU A 69 -2.88 5.17 -2.22
C LEU A 69 -2.95 3.98 -1.27
N LYS A 70 -4.02 3.90 -0.48
CA LYS A 70 -4.36 2.70 0.31
C LYS A 70 -5.42 1.90 -0.44
N ILE A 71 -5.08 0.69 -0.85
CA ILE A 71 -5.94 -0.10 -1.75
C ILE A 71 -5.85 -1.59 -1.42
N THR A 72 -7.00 -2.27 -1.40
CA THR A 72 -7.03 -3.73 -1.19
C THR A 72 -6.46 -4.47 -2.41
N SER A 73 -6.11 -5.74 -2.25
CA SER A 73 -5.73 -6.61 -3.39
C SER A 73 -6.78 -6.68 -4.51
N GLU A 74 -8.06 -6.48 -4.20
CA GLU A 74 -9.16 -6.45 -5.15
C GLU A 74 -9.37 -5.09 -5.85
N GLY A 75 -8.46 -4.12 -5.66
CA GLY A 75 -8.53 -2.80 -6.30
C GLY A 75 -9.56 -1.85 -5.69
N VAL A 76 -10.00 -2.10 -4.45
CA VAL A 76 -10.93 -1.22 -3.71
C VAL A 76 -10.15 -0.22 -2.88
N LEU A 77 -10.41 1.07 -3.10
CA LEU A 77 -9.81 2.17 -2.34
C LEU A 77 -10.33 2.20 -0.89
N LEU A 78 -9.45 2.53 0.07
CA LEU A 78 -9.76 2.67 1.49
C LEU A 78 -9.80 4.14 1.97
#